data_AF-A0A1M3MVT8-F1
#
_entry.id   AF-A0A1M3MVT8-F1
#
_cell.length_a   1.000
_cell.length_b   1.000
_cell.length_c   1.000
_cell.angle_alpha   90.00
_cell.angle_beta   90.00
_cell.angle_gamma   90.00
#
_symmetry.space_group_name_H-M   'P 1'
#
loop_
_entity.id
_entity.type
_entity.pdbx_description
1 polymer ?
#
loop_
_entity_poly.entity_id
_entity_poly.type
_entity_poly.pdbx_seq_one_letter_code
_entity_poly.pdbx_strand_id
1 'polypeptide(L)'
;MARALPSLRKGRKGAPRLEAPLGLTAPLRRLASTACFAAAAVVFATAGTSCRPAPSPHEAQPEPTPPSSLPPSEVPADADESANTRLDAAARALLDAAAVPIASDAGAVTAVADGDPMKLHGETREELLSLFSIRDFTEEEKKRIQPDVFLRSMFNTDGPHRANQGNKAIAQHSISREKCLEGLKDVVIQTPEQREKCGAENMVPVWIKGKEAWFCIDVFEFPNKACELPMVWTQPPLAKKVCELQGKRLCSDIEWNIACRGDPEGGPDQRYAYGDKLDLEICHTNLRHRQACVPQTARTAWNTCTTDTEPSGSYPKCRSRFGVFDQHGNVAEVMMRRDGDRVVTQLKGSAWFYNELAKEPNEPVPATTTNKTGAYPDHCNFDPRWHVEQLDRAMHVNYHLGFRCCKSIP
;
A
#
# COMPACT_ATOMS: atom_id res chain seq x y z
N MET A 1 13.80 -51.52 -47.31
CA MET A 1 13.36 -50.78 -48.50
C MET A 1 13.70 -49.30 -48.32
N ALA A 2 14.45 -48.75 -49.29
CA ALA A 2 14.94 -47.36 -49.55
C ALA A 2 15.29 -46.44 -48.36
N ARG A 3 16.58 -46.18 -48.03
CA ARG A 3 17.61 -45.29 -48.67
C ARG A 3 17.22 -43.80 -48.67
N ALA A 4 18.08 -42.80 -48.47
CA ALA A 4 19.48 -42.68 -48.04
C ALA A 4 19.82 -41.18 -47.79
N LEU A 5 20.71 -40.95 -46.81
CA LEU A 5 21.71 -39.91 -46.47
C LEU A 5 22.05 -38.67 -47.38
N PRO A 6 22.81 -37.67 -46.85
CA PRO A 6 22.80 -36.24 -47.19
C PRO A 6 23.99 -35.76 -48.05
N SER A 7 23.97 -34.48 -48.45
CA SER A 7 25.07 -33.82 -49.19
C SER A 7 25.62 -32.58 -48.48
N LEU A 8 26.88 -32.68 -48.07
CA LEU A 8 27.82 -31.60 -47.72
C LEU A 8 28.40 -30.93 -48.99
N ARG A 9 28.62 -29.60 -48.97
CA ARG A 9 29.75 -28.87 -49.61
C ARG A 9 29.70 -27.38 -49.23
N LYS A 10 30.62 -26.90 -48.37
CA LYS A 10 31.86 -26.14 -48.67
C LYS A 10 31.69 -24.76 -49.37
N GLY A 11 31.69 -23.69 -48.57
CA GLY A 11 32.78 -22.68 -48.46
C GLY A 11 32.94 -21.56 -49.51
N ARG A 12 32.96 -20.30 -49.04
CA ARG A 12 33.90 -19.18 -49.36
C ARG A 12 33.42 -17.89 -48.63
N LYS A 13 34.14 -17.39 -47.61
CA LYS A 13 35.14 -16.29 -47.63
C LYS A 13 34.68 -14.99 -48.29
N GLY A 14 34.60 -13.91 -47.50
CA GLY A 14 34.59 -12.52 -48.00
C GLY A 14 34.07 -11.47 -47.01
N ALA A 15 34.98 -10.85 -46.26
CA ALA A 15 34.90 -9.47 -45.72
C ALA A 15 36.28 -8.83 -46.00
N PRO A 16 36.54 -7.50 -45.85
CA PRO A 16 35.69 -6.34 -45.51
C PRO A 16 35.93 -5.08 -46.41
N ARG A 17 35.22 -3.96 -46.16
CA ARG A 17 35.63 -2.52 -46.30
C ARG A 17 34.40 -1.61 -46.11
N LEU A 18 34.29 -0.77 -45.07
CA LEU A 18 34.83 0.61 -44.91
C LEU A 18 34.65 1.52 -46.14
N GLU A 19 33.77 2.53 -46.03
CA GLU A 19 34.11 3.98 -46.15
C GLU A 19 32.83 4.87 -46.06
N ALA A 20 32.91 5.92 -45.23
CA ALA A 20 32.16 7.18 -45.37
C ALA A 20 33.06 8.16 -46.16
N PRO A 21 32.58 9.30 -46.74
CA PRO A 21 32.31 10.52 -45.94
C PRO A 21 31.37 11.61 -46.56
N LEU A 22 31.19 12.71 -45.80
CA LEU A 22 30.83 14.12 -46.18
C LEU A 22 29.43 14.37 -46.82
N GLY A 23 28.56 15.28 -46.38
CA GLY A 23 28.68 16.56 -45.67
C GLY A 23 28.18 17.69 -46.59
N LEU A 24 27.11 18.43 -46.25
CA LEU A 24 26.84 19.80 -46.75
C LEU A 24 25.66 20.51 -46.02
N THR A 25 26.01 21.58 -45.31
CA THR A 25 25.38 22.93 -45.21
C THR A 25 23.87 23.13 -44.91
N ALA A 26 23.62 23.93 -43.86
CA ALA A 26 22.38 24.65 -43.52
C ALA A 26 22.11 25.87 -44.44
N PRO A 27 20.96 26.58 -44.33
CA PRO A 27 20.88 27.66 -43.32
C PRO A 27 19.52 27.91 -42.65
N LEU A 28 19.61 28.68 -41.56
CA LEU A 28 18.54 29.30 -40.75
C LEU A 28 17.59 30.21 -41.54
N ARG A 29 16.35 30.31 -41.07
CA ARG A 29 15.56 31.55 -41.11
C ARG A 29 15.00 31.88 -39.73
N ARG A 30 15.53 32.94 -39.13
CA ARG A 30 14.85 33.76 -38.11
C ARG A 30 14.05 34.83 -38.85
N LEU A 31 12.84 35.14 -38.39
CA LEU A 31 12.27 36.48 -38.47
C LEU A 31 11.41 36.69 -37.21
N ALA A 32 11.73 37.78 -36.52
CA ALA A 32 11.06 38.30 -35.34
C ALA A 32 10.00 39.34 -35.74
N SER A 33 9.34 39.90 -34.72
CA SER A 33 8.46 41.10 -34.68
C SER A 33 6.97 40.72 -34.56
N THR A 34 6.14 41.31 -33.70
CA THR A 34 6.27 42.48 -32.80
C THR A 34 5.06 42.47 -31.87
N ALA A 35 5.24 42.99 -30.66
CA ALA A 35 4.18 43.26 -29.69
C ALA A 35 3.31 44.47 -30.11
N CYS A 36 2.05 44.51 -29.65
CA CYS A 36 1.39 45.77 -29.27
C CYS A 36 0.27 45.52 -28.25
N PHE A 37 0.35 46.27 -27.15
CA PHE A 37 -0.64 46.42 -26.09
C PHE A 37 -1.82 47.30 -26.55
N ALA A 38 -3.02 47.05 -26.02
CA ALA A 38 -3.95 48.12 -25.62
C ALA A 38 -5.01 47.58 -24.65
N ALA A 39 -5.23 48.33 -23.57
CA ALA A 39 -6.18 48.07 -22.50
C ALA A 39 -7.44 48.94 -22.62
N ALA A 40 -8.53 48.44 -22.05
CA ALA A 40 -9.66 49.12 -21.38
C ALA A 40 -10.53 50.14 -22.14
N ALA A 41 -11.87 49.92 -22.15
CA ALA A 41 -12.81 50.53 -21.19
C ALA A 41 -14.31 50.33 -21.58
N VAL A 42 -15.08 49.80 -20.61
CA VAL A 42 -16.43 50.14 -20.11
C VAL A 42 -17.48 50.79 -21.04
N VAL A 43 -18.72 50.24 -21.08
CA VAL A 43 -20.02 50.91 -20.72
C VAL A 43 -21.28 50.08 -21.11
N PHE A 44 -22.07 49.78 -20.08
CA PHE A 44 -23.55 49.65 -19.94
C PHE A 44 -24.41 48.53 -20.60
N ALA A 45 -24.93 47.71 -19.69
CA ALA A 45 -26.28 47.14 -19.55
C ALA A 45 -27.34 47.37 -20.64
N THR A 46 -27.97 46.29 -21.09
CA THR A 46 -29.45 46.13 -21.14
C THR A 46 -29.83 44.65 -21.12
N ALA A 47 -31.02 44.39 -20.55
CA ALA A 47 -31.61 43.10 -20.27
C ALA A 47 -31.97 42.28 -21.53
N GLY A 48 -32.10 40.96 -21.36
CA GLY A 48 -32.96 40.15 -22.22
C GLY A 48 -32.49 38.73 -22.49
N THR A 49 -33.27 37.78 -21.95
CA THR A 49 -33.53 36.43 -22.48
C THR A 49 -32.42 35.36 -22.37
N SER A 50 -32.60 34.51 -21.35
CA SER A 50 -31.99 33.20 -21.21
C SER A 50 -32.64 32.22 -22.20
N CYS A 51 -31.86 31.66 -23.13
CA CYS A 51 -32.23 30.47 -23.89
C CYS A 51 -31.42 29.28 -23.35
N ARG A 52 -32.07 28.39 -22.60
CA ARG A 52 -31.59 27.03 -22.34
C ARG A 52 -32.31 26.05 -23.29
N PRO A 53 -31.62 25.02 -23.80
CA PRO A 53 -32.22 24.01 -24.67
C PRO A 53 -33.06 23.01 -23.88
N ALA A 54 -34.12 22.52 -24.53
CA ALA A 54 -35.11 21.58 -24.03
C ALA A 54 -34.54 20.16 -23.79
N PRO A 55 -35.03 19.42 -22.77
CA PRO A 55 -34.85 17.98 -22.66
C PRO A 55 -35.98 17.21 -23.36
N SER A 56 -35.61 16.09 -24.00
CA SER A 56 -36.51 15.11 -24.63
C SER A 56 -37.32 14.29 -23.61
N PRO A 57 -38.45 13.67 -24.04
CA PRO A 57 -39.41 13.06 -23.13
C PRO A 57 -39.07 11.60 -22.84
N HIS A 58 -39.04 11.21 -21.58
CA HIS A 58 -39.27 9.82 -21.18
C HIS A 58 -40.26 9.77 -20.02
N GLU A 59 -41.39 9.13 -20.32
CA GLU A 59 -42.42 8.57 -19.44
C GLU A 59 -42.22 8.66 -17.93
N ALA A 60 -43.12 9.43 -17.30
CA ALA A 60 -43.44 9.32 -15.90
C ALA A 60 -44.36 8.12 -15.64
N GLN A 61 -43.92 7.18 -14.81
CA GLN A 61 -44.79 6.24 -14.10
C GLN A 61 -44.94 6.75 -12.65
N PRO A 62 -46.13 6.75 -12.06
CA PRO A 62 -46.35 7.30 -10.72
C PRO A 62 -45.87 6.34 -9.61
N GLU A 63 -45.10 6.86 -8.66
CA GLU A 63 -44.77 6.19 -7.41
C GLU A 63 -46.02 6.03 -6.50
N PRO A 64 -46.19 4.90 -5.80
CA PRO A 64 -47.21 4.77 -4.77
C PRO A 64 -46.77 5.43 -3.46
N THR A 65 -47.69 6.19 -2.87
CA THR A 65 -47.60 6.82 -1.55
C THR A 65 -47.54 5.76 -0.43
N PRO A 66 -46.76 5.95 0.65
CA PRO A 66 -46.74 5.03 1.77
C PRO A 66 -47.95 5.27 2.71
N PRO A 67 -48.55 4.23 3.30
CA PRO A 67 -49.54 4.43 4.35
C PRO A 67 -48.86 4.78 5.68
N SER A 68 -49.39 5.82 6.31
CA SER A 68 -49.09 6.27 7.67
C SER A 68 -49.88 5.47 8.71
N SER A 69 -49.30 5.41 9.92
CA SER A 69 -49.85 5.03 11.23
C SER A 69 -49.91 3.55 11.63
N LEU A 70 -48.96 3.16 12.48
CA LEU A 70 -49.09 2.11 13.50
C LEU A 70 -49.07 2.79 14.89
N PRO A 71 -49.84 2.29 15.88
CA PRO A 71 -49.90 2.89 17.22
C PRO A 71 -48.64 2.55 18.04
N PRO A 72 -48.32 3.33 19.09
CA PRO A 72 -47.14 3.09 19.91
C PRO A 72 -47.29 1.79 20.71
N SER A 73 -46.34 0.87 20.56
CA SER A 73 -46.15 -0.25 21.50
C SER A 73 -45.32 0.24 22.68
N GLU A 74 -45.92 0.21 23.86
CA GLU A 74 -45.21 0.31 25.14
C GLU A 74 -44.36 -0.95 25.31
N VAL A 75 -43.04 -0.79 25.43
CA VAL A 75 -42.12 -1.84 25.88
C VAL A 75 -41.66 -1.46 27.29
N PRO A 76 -41.78 -2.34 28.30
CA PRO A 76 -41.23 -2.07 29.62
C PRO A 76 -39.71 -2.10 29.55
N ALA A 77 -39.07 -1.00 29.95
CA ALA A 77 -37.67 -1.00 30.34
C ALA A 77 -37.57 -1.82 31.64
N ASP A 78 -36.92 -3.00 31.58
CA ASP A 78 -36.28 -3.70 32.72
C ASP A 78 -35.90 -5.18 32.41
N ALA A 79 -35.97 -5.65 31.16
CA ALA A 79 -35.63 -7.05 30.81
C ALA A 79 -34.26 -7.25 30.11
N ASP A 80 -33.60 -6.18 29.63
CA ASP A 80 -32.47 -6.30 28.70
C ASP A 80 -31.10 -6.47 29.39
N GLU A 81 -30.96 -6.02 30.63
CA GLU A 81 -29.68 -6.08 31.37
C GLU A 81 -29.37 -7.50 31.90
N SER A 82 -30.40 -8.31 32.18
CA SER A 82 -30.23 -9.67 32.73
C SER A 82 -29.98 -10.75 31.67
N ALA A 83 -30.32 -10.48 30.40
CA ALA A 83 -30.07 -11.41 29.30
C ALA A 83 -28.61 -11.34 28.85
N ASN A 84 -28.05 -10.13 28.73
CA ASN A 84 -26.66 -9.91 28.35
C ASN A 84 -25.67 -10.45 29.39
N THR A 85 -25.96 -10.29 30.68
CA THR A 85 -25.14 -10.87 31.76
C THR A 85 -25.15 -12.40 31.80
N ARG A 86 -26.25 -13.06 31.37
CA ARG A 86 -26.31 -14.52 31.27
C ARG A 86 -25.59 -15.06 30.03
N LEU A 87 -25.64 -14.33 28.92
CA LEU A 87 -24.87 -14.62 27.71
C LEU A 87 -23.35 -14.51 27.96
N ASP A 88 -22.91 -13.50 28.71
CA ASP A 88 -21.50 -13.33 29.10
C ASP A 88 -21.01 -14.40 30.08
N ALA A 89 -21.86 -14.84 31.00
CA ALA A 89 -21.53 -15.92 31.94
C ALA A 89 -21.44 -17.29 31.22
N ALA A 90 -22.31 -17.54 30.25
CA ALA A 90 -22.27 -18.76 29.43
C ALA A 90 -21.05 -18.79 28.50
N ALA A 91 -20.66 -17.64 27.92
CA ALA A 91 -19.46 -17.53 27.10
C ALA A 91 -18.16 -17.78 27.90
N ARG A 92 -18.09 -17.29 29.15
CA ARG A 92 -16.97 -17.57 30.06
C ARG A 92 -16.90 -19.04 30.47
N ALA A 93 -18.04 -19.68 30.74
CA ALA A 93 -18.08 -21.11 31.09
C ALA A 93 -17.64 -22.02 29.92
N LEU A 94 -17.89 -21.62 28.67
CA LEU A 94 -17.42 -22.35 27.47
C LEU A 94 -15.91 -22.20 27.24
N LEU A 95 -15.32 -21.05 27.58
CA LEU A 95 -13.87 -20.83 27.53
C LEU A 95 -13.14 -21.63 28.62
N ASP A 96 -13.70 -21.71 29.82
CA ASP A 96 -13.13 -22.50 30.92
C ASP A 96 -13.26 -24.02 30.69
N ALA A 97 -14.33 -24.46 30.01
CA ALA A 97 -14.53 -25.88 29.69
C ALA A 97 -13.65 -26.40 28.53
N ALA A 98 -13.01 -25.51 27.76
CA ALA A 98 -12.12 -25.87 26.65
C ALA A 98 -10.64 -26.04 27.07
N ALA A 99 -10.31 -25.77 28.34
CA ALA A 99 -8.95 -25.94 28.86
C ALA A 99 -8.66 -27.41 29.24
N VAL A 100 -8.16 -28.19 28.28
CA VAL A 100 -7.55 -29.50 28.55
C VAL A 100 -6.10 -29.28 29.02
N PRO A 101 -5.66 -29.83 30.17
CA PRO A 101 -4.29 -29.66 30.62
C PRO A 101 -3.36 -30.56 29.80
N ILE A 102 -2.61 -29.99 28.87
CA ILE A 102 -1.48 -30.67 28.23
C ILE A 102 -0.30 -30.53 29.18
N ALA A 103 0.05 -31.61 29.87
CA ALA A 103 1.32 -31.71 30.56
C ALA A 103 2.44 -31.82 29.51
N SER A 104 3.13 -30.72 29.24
CA SER A 104 4.42 -30.73 28.57
C SER A 104 5.46 -30.18 29.51
N ASP A 105 6.41 -31.02 29.87
CA ASP A 105 7.65 -30.70 30.56
C ASP A 105 8.40 -29.63 29.75
N ALA A 106 8.28 -28.37 30.17
CA ALA A 106 8.83 -27.22 29.48
C ALA A 106 9.88 -26.58 30.39
N GLY A 107 11.13 -26.68 29.98
CA GLY A 107 12.20 -25.82 30.48
C GLY A 107 11.72 -24.37 30.41
N ALA A 108 11.94 -23.65 31.50
CA ALA A 108 11.43 -22.29 31.72
C ALA A 108 11.78 -21.36 30.54
N VAL A 109 10.83 -21.17 29.64
CA VAL A 109 10.83 -20.03 28.72
C VAL A 109 10.40 -18.86 29.58
N THR A 110 11.32 -17.98 29.93
CA THR A 110 10.99 -16.72 30.60
C THR A 110 10.00 -15.98 29.72
N ALA A 111 8.75 -15.87 30.16
CA ALA A 111 7.76 -15.05 29.50
C ALA A 111 8.31 -13.62 29.42
N VAL A 112 8.58 -13.14 28.20
CA VAL A 112 8.85 -11.72 27.98
C VAL A 112 7.60 -10.99 28.46
N ALA A 113 7.76 -9.99 29.32
CA ALA A 113 6.63 -9.16 29.75
C ALA A 113 5.99 -8.56 28.49
N ASP A 114 4.79 -9.00 28.14
CA ASP A 114 4.05 -8.48 27.00
C ASP A 114 3.79 -6.99 27.27
N GLY A 115 4.48 -6.12 26.54
CA GLY A 115 4.20 -4.68 26.55
C GLY A 115 2.79 -4.39 26.03
N ASP A 116 2.33 -3.15 26.19
CA ASP A 116 1.04 -2.72 25.63
C ASP A 116 1.13 -2.55 24.09
N PRO A 117 0.39 -3.34 23.28
CA PRO A 117 0.37 -3.19 21.83
C PRO A 117 -0.09 -1.81 21.34
N MET A 118 -0.96 -1.13 22.08
CA MET A 118 -1.49 0.17 21.68
C MET A 118 -0.52 1.34 21.94
N LYS A 119 0.57 1.08 22.67
CA LYS A 119 1.61 2.08 22.99
C LYS A 119 2.35 2.60 21.75
N LEU A 120 2.41 1.81 20.67
CA LEU A 120 3.04 2.22 19.40
C LEU A 120 2.21 3.21 18.60
N HIS A 121 0.91 3.33 18.90
CA HIS A 121 0.03 4.22 18.16
C HIS A 121 0.28 5.67 18.59
N GLY A 122 0.96 6.42 17.72
CA GLY A 122 1.29 7.81 17.90
C GLY A 122 0.06 8.67 18.16
N GLU A 123 0.19 9.59 19.11
CA GLU A 123 -0.86 10.47 19.60
C GLU A 123 -0.68 11.89 19.10
N THR A 124 0.55 12.27 18.76
CA THR A 124 0.89 13.59 18.24
C THR A 124 1.51 13.53 16.85
N ARG A 125 1.41 14.65 16.12
CA ARG A 125 2.09 14.79 14.83
C ARG A 125 3.60 14.66 14.98
N GLU A 126 4.15 15.25 16.04
CA GLU A 126 5.57 15.24 16.34
C GLU A 126 6.09 13.81 16.58
N GLU A 127 5.31 12.96 17.26
CA GLU A 127 5.60 11.53 17.39
C GLU A 127 5.65 10.84 16.02
N LEU A 128 4.63 11.02 15.16
CA LEU A 128 4.61 10.44 13.82
C LEU A 128 5.82 10.88 12.98
N LEU A 129 6.17 12.17 13.03
CA LEU A 129 7.30 12.73 12.30
C LEU A 129 8.66 12.25 12.85
N SER A 130 8.75 11.87 14.12
CA SER A 130 9.96 11.31 14.71
C SER A 130 10.27 9.89 14.21
N LEU A 131 9.29 9.23 13.59
CA LEU A 131 9.44 7.85 13.10
C LEU A 131 10.33 7.76 11.85
N PHE A 132 10.61 8.86 11.15
CA PHE A 132 11.46 8.82 9.96
C PHE A 132 12.33 10.06 9.86
N SER A 133 13.41 9.95 9.08
CA SER A 133 14.27 11.08 8.72
C SER A 133 14.12 11.42 7.25
N ILE A 134 14.34 12.70 6.94
CA ILE A 134 14.52 13.21 5.58
C ILE A 134 16.00 13.48 5.34
N ARG A 135 16.41 13.63 4.09
CA ARG A 135 17.79 14.01 3.75
C ARG A 135 18.10 15.42 4.25
N ASP A 136 19.38 15.74 4.36
CA ASP A 136 19.79 17.11 4.58
C ASP A 136 19.48 17.99 3.36
N PHE A 137 19.10 19.25 3.65
CA PHE A 137 18.78 20.26 2.66
C PHE A 137 19.60 21.52 2.93
N THR A 138 20.08 22.17 1.87
CA THR A 138 20.64 23.52 2.01
C THR A 138 19.55 24.53 2.37
N GLU A 139 19.93 25.71 2.85
CA GLU A 139 18.96 26.77 3.18
C GLU A 139 18.15 27.24 1.95
N GLU A 140 18.76 27.25 0.76
CA GLU A 140 18.08 27.55 -0.50
C GLU A 140 17.08 26.44 -0.87
N GLU A 141 17.46 25.18 -0.70
CA GLU A 141 16.56 24.06 -0.93
C GLU A 141 15.37 24.10 0.03
N LYS A 142 15.59 24.37 1.33
CA LYS A 142 14.52 24.51 2.32
C LYS A 142 13.53 25.61 1.94
N LYS A 143 14.02 26.77 1.49
CA LYS A 143 13.15 27.87 1.02
C LYS A 143 12.26 27.47 -0.16
N ARG A 144 12.80 26.68 -1.09
CA ARG A 144 12.09 26.26 -2.31
C ARG A 144 11.15 25.07 -2.09
N ILE A 145 11.63 24.06 -1.37
CA ILE A 145 10.94 22.77 -1.18
C ILE A 145 9.99 22.82 0.01
N GLN A 146 10.32 23.62 1.03
CA GLN A 146 9.58 23.77 2.28
C GLN A 146 9.23 22.40 2.92
N PRO A 147 10.23 21.53 3.19
CA PRO A 147 9.99 20.17 3.66
C PRO A 147 9.17 20.15 4.95
N ASP A 148 9.48 21.02 5.91
CA ASP A 148 8.78 21.06 7.20
C ASP A 148 7.30 21.45 7.07
N VAL A 149 6.99 22.40 6.17
CA VAL A 149 5.61 22.82 5.88
C VAL A 149 4.86 21.67 5.22
N PHE A 150 5.50 21.00 4.25
CA PHE A 150 4.93 19.84 3.59
C PHE A 150 4.62 18.73 4.61
N LEU A 151 5.60 18.31 5.42
CA LEU A 151 5.43 17.26 6.41
C LEU A 151 4.35 17.59 7.45
N ARG A 152 4.33 18.83 7.97
CA ARG A 152 3.28 19.27 8.90
C ARG A 152 1.89 19.32 8.28
N SER A 153 1.79 19.52 6.97
CA SER A 153 0.51 19.48 6.25
C SER A 153 0.04 18.06 5.93
N MET A 154 0.97 17.11 5.79
CA MET A 154 0.66 15.73 5.43
C MET A 154 0.32 14.84 6.62
N PHE A 155 0.99 15.01 7.77
CA PHE A 155 0.84 14.12 8.93
C PHE A 155 0.00 14.76 10.02
N ASN A 156 -0.96 14.01 10.55
CA ASN A 156 -1.71 14.36 11.76
C ASN A 156 -2.50 13.13 12.23
N THR A 157 -2.68 12.99 13.53
CA THR A 157 -3.43 11.88 14.12
C THR A 157 -4.94 12.02 13.96
N ASP A 158 -5.44 13.22 13.68
CA ASP A 158 -6.86 13.48 13.54
C ASP A 158 -7.38 13.27 12.11
N GLY A 159 -8.28 12.31 11.97
CA GLY A 159 -9.14 12.16 10.80
C GLY A 159 -8.47 11.51 9.59
N PRO A 160 -9.26 11.29 8.52
CA PRO A 160 -8.84 10.46 7.38
C PRO A 160 -8.05 11.20 6.29
N HIS A 161 -7.83 12.51 6.45
CA HIS A 161 -7.31 13.34 5.36
C HIS A 161 -5.79 13.52 5.38
N ARG A 162 -5.12 12.87 6.34
CA ARG A 162 -3.70 13.00 6.63
C ARG A 162 -3.13 11.64 6.97
N ALA A 163 -1.85 11.44 6.68
CA ALA A 163 -1.16 10.20 6.99
C ALA A 163 -1.08 10.00 8.51
N ASN A 164 -1.52 8.83 8.98
CA ASN A 164 -1.49 8.41 10.38
C ASN A 164 -1.55 6.88 10.50
N GLN A 165 -1.61 6.36 11.72
CA GLN A 165 -1.65 4.92 12.02
C GLN A 165 -3.09 4.39 12.20
N GLY A 166 -4.10 5.15 11.78
CA GLY A 166 -5.52 4.82 11.92
C GLY A 166 -6.23 5.61 13.01
N ASN A 167 -7.52 5.32 13.20
CA ASN A 167 -8.32 5.90 14.27
C ASN A 167 -8.09 5.11 15.56
N LYS A 168 -7.23 5.62 16.44
CA LYS A 168 -6.89 4.99 17.73
C LYS A 168 -8.10 4.60 18.59
N ALA A 169 -9.23 5.29 18.46
CA ALA A 169 -10.43 4.99 19.24
C ALA A 169 -11.10 3.65 18.85
N ILE A 170 -10.82 3.13 17.66
CA ILE A 170 -11.41 1.88 17.14
C ILE A 170 -10.36 0.86 16.65
N ALA A 171 -9.14 1.32 16.36
CA ALA A 171 -8.01 0.45 16.00
C ALA A 171 -7.62 -0.45 17.18
N GLN A 172 -7.16 -1.65 16.87
CA GLN A 172 -6.61 -2.56 17.87
C GLN A 172 -5.40 -3.28 17.27
N HIS A 173 -4.31 -3.25 18.03
CA HIS A 173 -3.09 -3.98 17.76
C HIS A 173 -2.98 -5.11 18.79
N SER A 174 -2.39 -6.25 18.40
CA SER A 174 -2.25 -7.41 19.28
C SER A 174 -0.81 -7.73 19.63
N ILE A 175 0.17 -7.17 18.89
CA ILE A 175 1.59 -7.41 19.09
C ILE A 175 2.25 -6.14 19.61
N SER A 176 2.86 -6.23 20.79
CA SER A 176 3.66 -5.15 21.36
C SER A 176 5.01 -5.00 20.67
N ARG A 177 5.61 -3.82 20.86
CA ARG A 177 6.96 -3.55 20.37
C ARG A 177 7.95 -4.57 20.90
N GLU A 178 7.86 -4.88 22.19
CA GLU A 178 8.73 -5.82 22.89
C GLU A 178 8.58 -7.24 22.32
N LYS A 179 7.36 -7.69 22.06
CA LYS A 179 7.09 -8.99 21.45
C LYS A 179 7.59 -9.07 20.00
N CYS A 180 7.39 -8.00 19.22
CA CYS A 180 7.94 -7.91 17.86
C CYS A 180 9.48 -7.99 17.88
N LEU A 181 10.14 -7.23 18.76
CA LEU A 181 11.60 -7.22 18.89
C LEU A 181 12.14 -8.60 19.30
N GLU A 182 11.46 -9.27 20.22
CA GLU A 182 11.79 -10.66 20.60
C GLU A 182 11.68 -11.61 19.40
N GLY A 183 10.63 -11.49 18.58
CA GLY A 183 10.46 -12.28 17.37
C GLY A 183 11.56 -12.04 16.32
N LEU A 184 12.16 -10.85 16.32
CA LEU A 184 13.22 -10.45 15.39
C LEU A 184 14.64 -10.67 15.93
N LYS A 185 14.82 -11.16 17.16
CA LYS A 185 16.15 -11.22 17.82
C LYS A 185 17.22 -11.98 17.04
N ASP A 186 16.81 -13.02 16.30
CA ASP A 186 17.70 -13.88 15.50
C ASP A 186 17.65 -13.54 14.00
N VAL A 187 17.00 -12.44 13.64
CA VAL A 187 16.82 -12.00 12.26
C VAL A 187 17.81 -10.89 11.94
N VAL A 188 18.68 -11.14 10.95
CA VAL A 188 19.50 -10.08 10.34
C VAL A 188 18.61 -9.25 9.41
N ILE A 189 18.22 -8.05 9.87
CA ILE A 189 17.41 -7.10 9.09
C ILE A 189 18.19 -6.53 7.90
N GLN A 190 19.43 -6.12 8.14
CA GLN A 190 20.30 -5.53 7.13
C GLN A 190 21.76 -5.80 7.49
N THR A 191 22.49 -6.39 6.55
CA THR A 191 23.94 -6.60 6.67
C THR A 191 24.72 -5.28 6.47
N PRO A 192 25.96 -5.18 6.97
CA PRO A 192 26.82 -4.03 6.69
C PRO A 192 27.00 -3.75 5.19
N GLU A 193 27.15 -4.78 4.37
CA GLU A 193 27.33 -4.68 2.92
C GLU A 193 26.07 -4.13 2.24
N GLN A 194 24.89 -4.57 2.68
CA GLN A 194 23.62 -4.02 2.21
C GLN A 194 23.46 -2.55 2.62
N ARG A 195 23.83 -2.21 3.87
CA ARG A 195 23.81 -0.82 4.36
C ARG A 195 24.73 0.08 3.54
N GLU A 196 25.95 -0.38 3.26
CA GLU A 196 26.90 0.34 2.42
C GLU A 196 26.36 0.51 0.99
N LYS A 197 25.90 -0.57 0.36
CA LYS A 197 25.38 -0.55 -1.02
C LYS A 197 24.17 0.38 -1.17
N CYS A 198 23.26 0.37 -0.20
CA CYS A 198 22.05 1.20 -0.24
C CYS A 198 22.28 2.62 0.29
N GLY A 199 23.28 2.83 1.14
CA GLY A 199 23.54 4.10 1.82
C GLY A 199 22.34 4.61 2.61
N ALA A 200 21.60 3.70 3.25
CA ALA A 200 20.42 3.98 4.07
C ALA A 200 20.13 2.78 5.00
N GLU A 201 19.60 3.05 6.19
CA GLU A 201 19.14 2.02 7.12
C GLU A 201 17.92 1.27 6.58
N ASN A 202 17.81 0.00 6.95
CA ASN A 202 16.67 -0.88 6.65
C ASN A 202 16.34 -0.92 5.16
N MET A 203 17.36 -1.02 4.30
CA MET A 203 17.17 -1.20 2.86
C MET A 203 17.98 -2.39 2.36
N VAL A 204 17.41 -3.16 1.44
CA VAL A 204 18.09 -4.28 0.80
C VAL A 204 18.24 -4.04 -0.70
N PRO A 205 19.42 -4.31 -1.30
CA PRO A 205 19.62 -4.25 -2.73
C PRO A 205 18.87 -5.41 -3.39
N VAL A 206 18.24 -5.14 -4.53
CA VAL A 206 17.46 -6.12 -5.27
C VAL A 206 17.96 -6.20 -6.70
N TRP A 207 18.06 -7.44 -7.20
CA TRP A 207 18.54 -7.74 -8.55
C TRP A 207 17.79 -8.92 -9.15
N ILE A 208 18.07 -9.19 -10.41
CA ILE A 208 17.70 -10.44 -11.07
C ILE A 208 18.96 -11.18 -11.47
N LYS A 209 18.87 -12.50 -11.61
CA LYS A 209 20.00 -13.37 -11.96
C LYS A 209 20.81 -12.81 -13.13
N GLY A 210 22.12 -12.72 -12.94
CA GLY A 210 23.07 -12.25 -13.96
C GLY A 210 23.10 -10.73 -14.13
N LYS A 211 22.51 -9.96 -13.21
CA LYS A 211 22.59 -8.50 -13.18
C LYS A 211 23.04 -8.01 -11.81
N GLU A 212 23.73 -6.88 -11.82
CA GLU A 212 23.98 -6.09 -10.62
C GLU A 212 22.66 -5.52 -10.07
N ALA A 213 22.63 -5.28 -8.75
CA ALA A 213 21.52 -4.57 -8.13
C ALA A 213 21.47 -3.12 -8.60
N TRP A 214 20.30 -2.68 -9.08
CA TRP A 214 20.08 -1.33 -9.61
C TRP A 214 19.16 -0.48 -8.73
N PHE A 215 18.57 -1.09 -7.71
CA PHE A 215 17.79 -0.39 -6.70
C PHE A 215 17.92 -1.09 -5.35
N CYS A 216 17.65 -0.33 -4.31
CA CYS A 216 17.32 -0.84 -3.00
C CYS A 216 15.85 -0.57 -2.70
N ILE A 217 15.26 -1.43 -1.87
CA ILE A 217 13.89 -1.31 -1.37
C ILE A 217 13.91 -1.24 0.16
N ASP A 218 12.99 -0.47 0.73
CA ASP A 218 12.74 -0.46 2.16
C ASP A 218 12.33 -1.86 2.64
N VAL A 219 12.95 -2.30 3.74
CA VAL A 219 12.72 -3.61 4.33
C VAL A 219 11.31 -3.69 4.93
N PHE A 220 10.86 -2.61 5.56
CA PHE A 220 9.54 -2.52 6.19
C PHE A 220 8.65 -1.54 5.44
N GLU A 221 7.33 -1.64 5.65
CA GLU A 221 6.36 -0.63 5.25
C GLU A 221 6.75 0.74 5.86
N PHE A 222 6.34 1.85 5.23
CA PHE A 222 6.65 3.19 5.73
C PHE A 222 6.13 3.35 7.18
N PRO A 223 6.97 3.70 8.16
CA PRO A 223 8.18 4.55 8.09
C PRO A 223 9.53 3.83 7.89
N ASN A 224 9.54 2.57 7.47
CA ASN A 224 10.73 1.72 7.29
C ASN A 224 11.51 1.47 8.59
N LYS A 225 10.79 1.14 9.66
CA LYS A 225 11.34 0.82 10.97
C LYS A 225 10.77 -0.49 11.49
N ALA A 226 11.65 -1.36 12.00
CA ALA A 226 11.25 -2.58 12.68
C ALA A 226 10.41 -2.23 13.92
N CYS A 227 9.32 -2.98 14.11
CA CYS A 227 8.45 -2.89 15.28
C CYS A 227 7.86 -1.48 15.50
N GLU A 228 7.56 -0.79 14.40
CA GLU A 228 6.70 0.40 14.35
C GLU A 228 5.46 0.10 13.52
N LEU A 229 4.34 0.77 13.82
CA LEU A 229 3.13 0.62 13.03
C LEU A 229 3.27 1.30 11.67
N PRO A 230 2.78 0.70 10.58
CA PRO A 230 2.79 1.30 9.26
C PRO A 230 1.87 2.52 9.20
N MET A 231 2.21 3.46 8.33
CA MET A 231 1.38 4.64 8.08
C MET A 231 0.33 4.33 6.99
N VAL A 232 -0.92 4.64 7.28
CA VAL A 232 -2.07 4.54 6.37
C VAL A 232 -2.64 5.94 6.06
N TRP A 233 -3.82 6.02 5.45
CA TRP A 233 -4.49 7.28 5.07
C TRP A 233 -3.61 8.22 4.23
N THR A 234 -2.69 7.65 3.46
CA THR A 234 -1.71 8.40 2.69
C THR A 234 -2.13 8.53 1.23
N GLN A 235 -2.24 9.77 0.74
CA GLN A 235 -2.48 10.01 -0.68
C GLN A 235 -1.24 9.63 -1.50
N PRO A 236 -1.39 8.94 -2.64
CA PRO A 236 -0.25 8.46 -3.43
C PRO A 236 0.78 9.54 -3.88
N PRO A 237 0.39 10.73 -4.37
CA PRO A 237 1.37 11.77 -4.69
C PRO A 237 2.10 12.30 -3.44
N LEU A 238 1.47 12.25 -2.27
CA LEU A 238 2.11 12.64 -1.00
C LEU A 238 3.10 11.57 -0.52
N ALA A 239 2.76 10.27 -0.62
CA ALA A 239 3.69 9.16 -0.39
C ALA A 239 4.95 9.31 -1.25
N LYS A 240 4.77 9.56 -2.56
CA LYS A 240 5.89 9.84 -3.47
C LYS A 240 6.75 11.00 -2.97
N LYS A 241 6.13 12.10 -2.56
CA LYS A 241 6.85 13.29 -2.11
C LYS A 241 7.63 13.02 -0.82
N VAL A 242 7.09 12.25 0.14
CA VAL A 242 7.83 11.83 1.34
C VAL A 242 9.05 11.02 0.97
N CYS A 243 8.91 9.99 0.13
CA CYS A 243 10.06 9.22 -0.31
C CYS A 243 11.15 10.10 -0.96
N GLU A 244 10.78 11.09 -1.78
CA GLU A 244 11.74 12.05 -2.36
C GLU A 244 12.45 12.89 -1.30
N LEU A 245 11.74 13.31 -0.25
CA LEU A 245 12.36 14.01 0.87
C LEU A 245 13.37 13.13 1.62
N GLN A 246 13.23 11.81 1.57
CA GLN A 246 14.23 10.87 2.12
C GLN A 246 15.40 10.58 1.16
N GLY A 247 15.44 11.22 -0.02
CA GLY A 247 16.41 10.88 -1.08
C GLY A 247 16.11 9.53 -1.74
N LYS A 248 14.88 9.06 -1.62
CA LYS A 248 14.33 7.83 -2.21
C LYS A 248 13.26 8.22 -3.26
N ARG A 249 12.43 7.27 -3.64
CA ARG A 249 11.24 7.44 -4.49
C ARG A 249 10.20 6.41 -4.09
N LEU A 250 8.93 6.63 -4.43
CA LEU A 250 7.93 5.56 -4.31
C LEU A 250 8.38 4.35 -5.16
N CYS A 251 8.21 3.14 -4.64
CA CYS A 251 8.57 1.95 -5.41
C CYS A 251 7.73 1.84 -6.70
N SER A 252 8.35 1.32 -7.76
CA SER A 252 7.57 0.88 -8.92
C SER A 252 6.99 -0.52 -8.67
N ASP A 253 5.86 -0.82 -9.30
CA ASP A 253 5.23 -2.14 -9.29
C ASP A 253 6.22 -3.25 -9.69
N ILE A 254 7.02 -3.02 -10.74
CA ILE A 254 8.03 -3.98 -11.19
C ILE A 254 9.06 -4.28 -10.10
N GLU A 255 9.55 -3.26 -9.42
CA GLU A 255 10.58 -3.40 -8.38
C GLU A 255 10.08 -4.18 -7.17
N TRP A 256 8.86 -3.90 -6.73
CA TRP A 256 8.25 -4.62 -5.63
C TRP A 256 7.93 -6.07 -6.01
N ASN A 257 7.48 -6.31 -7.24
CA ASN A 257 7.26 -7.66 -7.74
C ASN A 257 8.56 -8.47 -7.66
N ILE A 258 9.67 -7.91 -8.16
CA ILE A 258 10.99 -8.56 -8.12
C ILE A 258 11.44 -8.80 -6.68
N ALA A 259 11.29 -7.80 -5.81
CA ALA A 259 11.64 -7.92 -4.39
C ALA A 259 10.81 -9.00 -3.67
N CYS A 260 9.55 -9.20 -4.09
CA CYS A 260 8.63 -10.20 -3.54
C CYS A 260 8.98 -11.61 -4.01
N ARG A 261 9.02 -11.85 -5.33
CA ARG A 261 9.15 -13.20 -5.88
C ARG A 261 10.57 -13.69 -6.06
N GLY A 262 11.52 -12.78 -6.21
CA GLY A 262 12.84 -13.07 -6.74
C GLY A 262 13.73 -13.85 -5.78
N ASP A 263 14.81 -14.41 -6.32
CA ASP A 263 15.86 -15.09 -5.57
C ASP A 263 17.18 -14.32 -5.72
N PRO A 264 17.81 -13.86 -4.62
CA PRO A 264 19.17 -13.33 -4.69
C PRO A 264 20.18 -14.35 -5.27
N GLU A 265 19.97 -15.66 -5.08
CA GLU A 265 20.81 -16.74 -5.59
C GLU A 265 20.45 -17.17 -7.03
N GLY A 266 19.40 -16.57 -7.60
CA GLY A 266 18.96 -16.84 -8.97
C GLY A 266 18.26 -18.19 -9.17
N GLY A 267 17.60 -18.70 -8.13
CA GLY A 267 16.56 -19.72 -8.22
C GLY A 267 15.28 -19.23 -8.91
N PRO A 268 14.26 -20.09 -9.04
CA PRO A 268 12.99 -19.74 -9.68
C PRO A 268 12.21 -18.71 -8.86
N ASP A 269 11.37 -17.93 -9.54
CA ASP A 269 10.41 -17.04 -8.89
C ASP A 269 9.41 -17.84 -8.04
N GLN A 270 9.00 -17.24 -6.92
CA GLN A 270 7.94 -17.77 -6.07
C GLN A 270 6.63 -17.01 -6.26
N ARG A 271 5.50 -17.68 -5.99
CA ARG A 271 4.17 -17.05 -6.07
C ARG A 271 3.93 -16.01 -4.97
N TYR A 272 4.43 -16.29 -3.77
CA TYR A 272 4.40 -15.45 -2.57
C TYR A 272 5.83 -15.22 -2.10
N ALA A 273 6.05 -14.19 -1.29
CA ALA A 273 7.36 -13.86 -0.71
C ALA A 273 7.99 -15.04 0.07
N TYR A 274 7.14 -15.91 0.62
CA TYR A 274 7.51 -17.03 1.48
C TYR A 274 7.33 -18.41 0.81
N GLY A 275 7.05 -18.49 -0.49
CA GLY A 275 6.92 -19.77 -1.20
C GLY A 275 5.82 -19.80 -2.27
N ASP A 276 5.45 -21.00 -2.71
CA ASP A 276 4.50 -21.20 -3.82
C ASP A 276 3.05 -21.48 -3.38
N LYS A 277 2.82 -21.67 -2.08
CA LYS A 277 1.51 -21.96 -1.51
C LYS A 277 1.10 -20.82 -0.58
N LEU A 278 -0.17 -20.41 -0.69
CA LEU A 278 -0.76 -19.47 0.25
C LEU A 278 -0.72 -20.06 1.65
N ASP A 279 -0.22 -19.29 2.61
CA ASP A 279 -0.28 -19.61 4.02
C ASP A 279 -0.68 -18.35 4.78
N LEU A 280 -1.92 -18.34 5.27
CA LEU A 280 -2.50 -17.18 5.96
C LEU A 280 -1.92 -16.96 7.36
N GLU A 281 -1.15 -17.92 7.90
CA GLU A 281 -0.52 -17.82 9.22
C GLU A 281 0.90 -17.24 9.16
N ILE A 282 1.52 -17.18 7.97
CA ILE A 282 2.88 -16.65 7.82
C ILE A 282 2.91 -15.13 7.96
N CYS A 283 1.87 -14.45 7.48
CA CYS A 283 1.76 -13.00 7.43
C CYS A 283 0.52 -12.52 8.18
N HIS A 284 0.49 -11.22 8.52
CA HIS A 284 -0.68 -10.60 9.10
C HIS A 284 -1.81 -10.45 8.06
N THR A 285 -2.54 -11.54 7.79
CA THR A 285 -3.54 -11.66 6.71
C THR A 285 -4.83 -12.34 7.14
N ASN A 286 -4.81 -13.02 8.29
CA ASN A 286 -5.90 -13.87 8.76
C ASN A 286 -6.82 -13.22 9.80
N LEU A 287 -7.00 -11.90 9.73
CA LEU A 287 -7.96 -11.18 10.57
C LEU A 287 -9.25 -10.86 9.81
N ARG A 288 -10.28 -10.49 10.58
CA ARG A 288 -11.57 -10.04 10.07
C ARG A 288 -11.90 -8.70 10.65
N HIS A 289 -12.71 -7.92 9.94
CA HIS A 289 -13.24 -6.68 10.50
C HIS A 289 -14.07 -7.01 11.75
N ARG A 290 -13.72 -6.41 12.89
CA ARG A 290 -14.43 -6.62 14.16
C ARG A 290 -15.81 -5.95 14.21
N GLN A 291 -16.04 -4.99 13.33
CA GLN A 291 -17.27 -4.24 13.20
C GLN A 291 -17.58 -3.98 11.73
N ALA A 292 -18.82 -3.57 11.42
CA ALA A 292 -19.19 -3.23 10.05
C ALA A 292 -18.38 -2.03 9.55
N CYS A 293 -17.55 -2.24 8.54
CA CYS A 293 -16.81 -1.18 7.84
C CYS A 293 -17.67 -0.58 6.72
N VAL A 294 -17.81 0.75 6.72
CA VAL A 294 -18.67 1.50 5.81
C VAL A 294 -17.83 2.51 5.00
N PRO A 295 -17.18 2.07 3.90
CA PRO A 295 -16.15 2.85 3.21
C PRO A 295 -16.68 3.79 2.11
N GLN A 296 -17.92 4.29 2.23
CA GLN A 296 -18.52 5.15 1.17
C GLN A 296 -17.90 6.55 1.11
N THR A 297 -17.42 7.07 2.25
CA THR A 297 -16.72 8.34 2.35
C THR A 297 -15.52 8.19 3.28
N ALA A 298 -14.52 9.06 3.16
CA ALA A 298 -13.38 9.08 4.08
C ALA A 298 -13.82 9.23 5.54
N ARG A 299 -14.83 10.07 5.82
CA ARG A 299 -15.36 10.29 7.17
C ARG A 299 -16.09 9.06 7.73
N THR A 300 -16.92 8.38 6.93
CA THR A 300 -17.59 7.17 7.39
C THR A 300 -16.59 6.03 7.58
N ALA A 301 -15.63 5.89 6.66
CA ALA A 301 -14.54 4.93 6.79
C ALA A 301 -13.72 5.16 8.06
N TRP A 302 -13.35 6.41 8.36
CA TRP A 302 -12.65 6.77 9.60
C TRP A 302 -13.35 6.34 10.88
N ASN A 303 -14.68 6.38 10.90
CA ASN A 303 -15.48 6.07 12.08
C ASN A 303 -15.87 4.58 12.19
N THR A 304 -15.75 3.81 11.10
CA THR A 304 -16.33 2.46 11.02
C THR A 304 -15.34 1.37 10.60
N CYS A 305 -14.28 1.72 9.88
CA CYS A 305 -13.27 0.78 9.41
C CYS A 305 -12.05 0.86 10.32
N THR A 306 -11.79 -0.22 11.05
CA THR A 306 -10.64 -0.32 11.95
C THR A 306 -9.33 -0.37 11.17
N THR A 307 -8.23 0.11 11.74
CA THR A 307 -6.87 -0.08 11.20
C THR A 307 -6.16 -1.06 12.12
N ASP A 308 -6.44 -2.35 11.93
CA ASP A 308 -5.94 -3.42 12.78
C ASP A 308 -4.62 -3.96 12.24
N THR A 309 -3.66 -3.06 12.03
CA THR A 309 -2.31 -3.42 11.59
C THR A 309 -1.48 -3.94 12.76
N GLU A 310 -0.35 -4.55 12.47
CA GLU A 310 0.66 -4.90 13.46
C GLU A 310 1.97 -4.17 13.17
N PRO A 311 2.88 -4.08 14.16
CA PRO A 311 4.18 -3.48 13.95
C PRO A 311 4.92 -4.20 12.84
N SER A 312 5.50 -3.48 11.88
CA SER A 312 6.18 -4.11 10.74
C SER A 312 7.33 -5.01 11.22
N GLY A 313 7.42 -6.21 10.64
CA GLY A 313 8.34 -7.26 11.07
C GLY A 313 7.84 -8.15 12.21
N SER A 314 6.64 -7.91 12.76
CA SER A 314 6.05 -8.75 13.81
C SER A 314 5.77 -10.20 13.38
N TYR A 315 5.81 -10.49 12.08
CA TYR A 315 5.73 -11.83 11.50
C TYR A 315 7.09 -12.19 10.85
N PRO A 316 8.06 -12.76 11.61
CA PRO A 316 9.42 -13.02 11.13
C PRO A 316 9.53 -13.87 9.85
N LYS A 317 8.52 -14.70 9.57
CA LYS A 317 8.44 -15.54 8.38
C LYS A 317 7.79 -14.84 7.18
N CYS A 318 7.07 -13.73 7.39
CA CYS A 318 6.48 -12.91 6.34
C CYS A 318 7.54 -12.04 5.66
N ARG A 319 8.54 -12.69 5.05
CA ARG A 319 9.65 -12.00 4.41
C ARG A 319 10.02 -12.65 3.09
N SER A 320 10.38 -11.84 2.11
CA SER A 320 10.92 -12.33 0.85
C SER A 320 12.33 -12.90 1.02
N ARG A 321 12.83 -13.59 0.00
CA ARG A 321 14.23 -14.07 -0.01
C ARG A 321 15.26 -12.94 -0.02
N PHE A 322 14.87 -11.72 -0.41
CA PHE A 322 15.72 -10.53 -0.25
C PHE A 322 15.68 -9.94 1.17
N GLY A 323 14.80 -10.45 2.05
CA GLY A 323 14.62 -9.97 3.41
C GLY A 323 13.59 -8.86 3.56
N VAL A 324 12.74 -8.63 2.55
CA VAL A 324 11.71 -7.59 2.58
C VAL A 324 10.48 -8.11 3.30
N PHE A 325 10.04 -7.41 4.34
CA PHE A 325 8.91 -7.80 5.19
C PHE A 325 7.57 -7.31 4.66
N ASP A 326 6.51 -8.01 5.06
CA ASP A 326 5.12 -7.54 4.99
C ASP A 326 4.72 -7.13 3.56
N GLN A 327 5.20 -7.86 2.55
CA GLN A 327 4.72 -7.70 1.16
C GLN A 327 3.37 -8.40 0.95
N HIS A 328 2.88 -9.11 1.97
CA HIS A 328 1.57 -9.76 1.99
C HIS A 328 0.90 -9.41 3.33
N GLY A 329 -0.34 -8.95 3.28
CA GLY A 329 -1.09 -8.51 4.44
C GLY A 329 -0.60 -7.19 5.04
N ASN A 330 -0.89 -7.03 6.32
CA ASN A 330 -0.72 -5.81 7.10
C ASN A 330 -1.37 -4.58 6.42
N VAL A 331 -0.65 -3.84 5.57
CA VAL A 331 -1.25 -2.81 4.70
C VAL A 331 -1.08 -3.10 3.22
N ALA A 332 -2.11 -2.73 2.45
CA ALA A 332 -1.99 -2.72 1.01
C ALA A 332 -1.14 -1.52 0.60
N GLU A 333 -0.29 -1.70 -0.40
CA GLU A 333 0.71 -0.70 -0.74
C GLU A 333 0.44 -0.04 -2.08
N VAL A 334 0.46 1.30 -2.07
CA VAL A 334 0.46 2.06 -3.31
C VAL A 334 1.86 2.17 -3.90
N MET A 335 1.89 2.07 -5.23
CA MET A 335 3.08 1.97 -6.05
C MET A 335 2.93 2.86 -7.28
N MET A 336 4.05 3.12 -7.95
CA MET A 336 4.04 3.71 -9.29
C MET A 336 4.06 2.61 -10.36
N ARG A 337 3.16 2.70 -11.34
CA ARG A 337 3.23 1.87 -12.55
C ARG A 337 3.33 2.78 -13.77
N ARG A 338 4.20 2.41 -14.71
CA ARG A 338 4.24 3.08 -16.01
C ARG A 338 3.19 2.48 -16.94
N ASP A 339 2.40 3.34 -17.57
CA ASP A 339 1.35 2.96 -18.52
C ASP A 339 1.49 3.83 -19.78
N GLY A 340 2.27 3.34 -20.74
CA GLY A 340 2.71 4.14 -21.88
C GLY A 340 3.55 5.34 -21.44
N ASP A 341 3.09 6.55 -21.76
CA ASP A 341 3.69 7.83 -21.38
C ASP A 341 3.26 8.30 -19.99
N ARG A 342 2.23 7.68 -19.39
CA ARG A 342 1.67 8.05 -18.09
C ARG A 342 2.30 7.28 -16.95
N VAL A 343 2.27 7.88 -15.76
CA VAL A 343 2.54 7.20 -14.50
C VAL A 343 1.24 7.16 -13.71
N VAL A 344 0.86 5.95 -13.32
CA VAL A 344 -0.39 5.68 -12.60
C VAL A 344 -0.11 5.01 -11.27
N THR A 345 -1.10 5.02 -10.38
CA THR A 345 -1.08 4.23 -9.15
C THR A 345 -1.27 2.75 -9.45
N GLN A 346 -0.65 1.91 -8.64
CA GLN A 346 -0.88 0.47 -8.60
C GLN A 346 -0.93 0.04 -7.13
N LEU A 347 -1.92 -0.78 -6.76
CA LEU A 347 -2.07 -1.34 -5.42
C LEU A 347 -1.57 -2.79 -5.40
N LYS A 348 -0.88 -3.21 -4.34
CA LYS A 348 -0.39 -4.60 -4.13
C LYS A 348 -0.40 -5.01 -2.65
N GLY A 349 -0.12 -6.29 -2.37
CA GLY A 349 0.13 -6.83 -1.03
C GLY A 349 -1.08 -7.16 -0.17
N SER A 350 -2.30 -6.73 -0.57
CA SER A 350 -3.50 -6.88 0.25
C SER A 350 -3.34 -6.33 1.67
N ALA A 351 -4.21 -6.68 2.62
CA ALA A 351 -4.20 -6.11 3.97
C ALA A 351 -4.46 -7.17 5.03
N TRP A 352 -4.44 -6.76 6.30
CA TRP A 352 -4.68 -7.61 7.47
C TRP A 352 -5.97 -8.45 7.42
N PHE A 353 -6.99 -7.99 6.71
CA PHE A 353 -8.27 -8.68 6.51
C PHE A 353 -8.33 -9.57 5.26
N TYR A 354 -7.19 -9.96 4.66
CA TYR A 354 -7.18 -10.71 3.40
C TYR A 354 -8.01 -12.00 3.45
N ASN A 355 -8.19 -12.64 4.62
CA ASN A 355 -9.05 -13.82 4.75
C ASN A 355 -10.49 -13.58 4.25
N GLU A 356 -10.98 -12.34 4.27
CA GLU A 356 -12.31 -11.96 3.80
C GLU A 356 -12.41 -11.83 2.28
N LEU A 357 -11.29 -11.83 1.53
CA LEU A 357 -11.32 -11.65 0.08
C LEU A 357 -11.32 -12.99 -0.67
N ALA A 358 -11.81 -13.02 -1.91
CA ALA A 358 -11.61 -14.19 -2.76
C ALA A 358 -10.10 -14.34 -3.06
N LYS A 359 -9.59 -15.58 -3.07
CA LYS A 359 -8.14 -15.83 -3.20
C LYS A 359 -7.71 -15.81 -4.65
N GLU A 360 -8.61 -16.16 -5.55
CA GLU A 360 -8.41 -16.05 -7.00
C GLU A 360 -9.43 -15.10 -7.66
N PRO A 361 -9.14 -14.50 -8.84
CA PRO A 361 -10.02 -13.51 -9.46
C PRO A 361 -11.40 -14.05 -9.85
N ASN A 362 -11.50 -15.37 -10.04
CA ASN A 362 -12.73 -16.05 -10.48
C ASN A 362 -13.39 -16.87 -9.35
N GLU A 363 -12.90 -16.76 -8.13
CA GLU A 363 -13.49 -17.43 -6.97
C GLU A 363 -14.67 -16.62 -6.41
N PRO A 364 -15.68 -17.30 -5.83
CA PRO A 364 -16.73 -16.61 -5.11
C PRO A 364 -16.14 -15.87 -3.92
N VAL A 365 -16.57 -14.62 -3.73
CA VAL A 365 -16.28 -13.88 -2.50
C VAL A 365 -16.91 -14.64 -1.31
N PRO A 366 -16.17 -14.87 -0.21
CA PRO A 366 -16.72 -15.52 0.97
C PRO A 366 -18.06 -14.91 1.40
N ALA A 367 -19.02 -15.73 1.83
CA ALA A 367 -20.33 -15.24 2.26
C ALA A 367 -20.24 -14.25 3.44
N THR A 368 -19.15 -14.35 4.20
CA THR A 368 -18.80 -13.56 5.37
C THR A 368 -18.19 -12.19 5.05
N THR A 369 -17.96 -11.87 3.78
CA THR A 369 -17.30 -10.63 3.36
C THR A 369 -18.27 -9.46 3.34
N THR A 370 -17.97 -8.44 4.14
CA THR A 370 -18.78 -7.21 4.23
C THR A 370 -18.72 -6.38 2.94
N ASN A 371 -17.56 -6.36 2.25
CA ASN A 371 -17.37 -5.67 0.97
C ASN A 371 -17.17 -6.66 -0.17
N LYS A 372 -18.22 -6.92 -0.96
CA LYS A 372 -18.18 -7.90 -2.07
C LYS A 372 -17.50 -7.38 -3.34
N THR A 373 -17.10 -6.12 -3.36
CA THR A 373 -16.41 -5.49 -4.51
C THR A 373 -14.95 -5.23 -4.12
N GLY A 374 -14.03 -6.06 -4.61
CA GLY A 374 -12.59 -5.86 -4.39
C GLY A 374 -11.77 -7.12 -4.12
N ALA A 375 -12.13 -8.28 -4.69
CA ALA A 375 -11.29 -9.46 -4.57
C ALA A 375 -10.12 -9.41 -5.57
N TYR A 376 -8.92 -9.62 -5.07
CA TYR A 376 -7.75 -9.88 -5.88
C TYR A 376 -6.82 -10.85 -5.15
N PRO A 377 -6.12 -11.71 -5.90
CA PRO A 377 -5.08 -12.55 -5.34
C PRO A 377 -3.95 -11.70 -4.76
N ASP A 378 -3.53 -12.05 -3.55
CA ASP A 378 -2.34 -11.48 -2.94
C ASP A 378 -1.09 -12.23 -3.41
N HIS A 379 -0.83 -12.20 -4.72
CA HIS A 379 0.37 -12.78 -5.33
C HIS A 379 1.39 -11.69 -5.60
N CYS A 380 2.67 -12.06 -5.55
CA CYS A 380 3.75 -11.14 -5.92
C CYS A 380 3.55 -10.50 -7.30
N ASN A 381 3.02 -11.25 -8.27
CA ASN A 381 2.85 -10.80 -9.66
C ASN A 381 1.41 -10.38 -10.03
N PHE A 382 0.47 -10.35 -9.08
CA PHE A 382 -0.89 -9.94 -9.41
C PHE A 382 -1.03 -8.41 -9.37
N ASP A 383 -1.56 -7.82 -10.44
CA ASP A 383 -1.80 -6.38 -10.55
C ASP A 383 -3.31 -6.12 -10.63
N PRO A 384 -3.98 -5.76 -9.52
CA PRO A 384 -5.38 -5.33 -9.60
C PRO A 384 -5.50 -4.12 -10.52
N ARG A 385 -6.48 -4.18 -11.44
CA ARG A 385 -6.73 -3.11 -12.42
C ARG A 385 -7.77 -2.09 -11.98
N TRP A 386 -8.26 -2.22 -10.75
CA TRP A 386 -9.10 -1.24 -10.08
C TRP A 386 -8.22 -0.33 -9.20
N HIS A 387 -8.65 0.90 -8.93
CA HIS A 387 -7.84 1.98 -8.30
C HIS A 387 -6.56 2.37 -9.06
N VAL A 388 -6.61 2.28 -10.39
CA VAL A 388 -5.55 2.81 -11.27
C VAL A 388 -5.90 4.25 -11.66
N GLU A 389 -5.20 5.21 -11.06
CA GLU A 389 -5.39 6.64 -11.27
C GLU A 389 -4.09 7.31 -11.75
N GLN A 390 -4.15 8.47 -12.39
CA GLN A 390 -2.92 9.23 -12.67
C GLN A 390 -2.29 9.64 -11.34
N LEU A 391 -1.00 9.36 -11.16
CA LEU A 391 -0.33 9.49 -9.87
C LEU A 391 -0.39 10.92 -9.31
N ASP A 392 -0.31 11.93 -10.17
CA ASP A 392 -0.38 13.35 -9.80
C ASP A 392 -1.78 13.83 -9.39
N ARG A 393 -2.82 13.04 -9.68
CA ARG A 393 -4.23 13.34 -9.41
C ARG A 393 -4.88 12.33 -8.47
N ALA A 394 -4.15 11.33 -8.02
CA ALA A 394 -4.66 10.29 -7.14
C ALA A 394 -4.85 10.86 -5.74
N MET A 395 -6.11 11.06 -5.35
CA MET A 395 -6.47 11.66 -4.05
C MET A 395 -7.08 10.65 -3.08
N HIS A 396 -7.20 9.38 -3.49
CA HIS A 396 -7.77 8.35 -2.64
C HIS A 396 -6.87 8.08 -1.44
N VAL A 397 -7.53 7.77 -0.32
CA VAL A 397 -6.93 7.38 0.95
C VAL A 397 -7.77 6.25 1.52
N ASN A 398 -7.15 5.35 2.28
CA ASN A 398 -7.86 4.24 2.88
C ASN A 398 -7.24 3.82 4.22
N TYR A 399 -8.03 3.17 5.07
CA TYR A 399 -7.66 2.73 6.41
C TYR A 399 -6.60 1.62 6.45
N HIS A 400 -6.33 1.00 5.30
CA HIS A 400 -5.36 -0.07 5.10
C HIS A 400 -4.39 0.22 3.95
N LEU A 401 -4.32 1.47 3.47
CA LEU A 401 -3.47 1.86 2.34
C LEU A 401 -2.20 2.54 2.85
N GLY A 402 -1.08 1.82 2.80
CA GLY A 402 0.26 2.33 3.06
C GLY A 402 1.12 2.35 1.79
N PHE A 403 2.44 2.37 2.00
CA PHE A 403 3.44 2.43 0.93
C PHE A 403 4.83 2.06 1.48
N ARG A 404 5.78 1.86 0.58
CA ARG A 404 7.21 1.80 0.90
C ARG A 404 8.06 2.53 -0.14
N CYS A 405 9.26 2.93 0.24
CA CYS A 405 10.17 3.65 -0.64
C CYS A 405 11.25 2.74 -1.25
N CYS A 406 11.70 3.11 -2.45
CA CYS A 406 12.80 2.50 -3.17
C CYS A 406 13.85 3.56 -3.48
N LYS A 407 15.12 3.17 -3.61
CA LYS A 407 16.24 4.06 -3.92
C LYS A 407 17.00 3.50 -5.11
N SER A 408 17.15 4.27 -6.18
CA SER A 408 18.02 3.86 -7.29
C SER A 408 19.48 3.88 -6.84
N ILE A 409 20.24 2.87 -7.23
CA ILE A 409 21.68 2.77 -6.98
C ILE A 409 22.44 2.69 -8.31
N PRO A 410 23.67 3.21 -8.39
CA PRO A 410 24.46 3.25 -9.63
C PRO A 410 24.75 1.89 -10.25
#